data_AF-A0A2T2S1Y3-F1
#
_entry.id   AF-A0A2T2S1Y3-F1
#
_cell.length_a   1.000
_cell.length_b   1.000
_cell.length_c   1.000
_cell.angle_alpha   90.00
_cell.angle_beta   90.00
_cell.angle_gamma   90.00
#
_symmetry.space_group_name_H-M   'P 1'
#
loop_
_entity.id
_entity.type
_entity.pdbx_description
1 polymer ?
#
loop_
_entity_poly.entity_id
_entity_poly.type
_entity_poly.pdbx_seq_one_letter_code
_entity_poly.pdbx_strand_id
1 'polypeptide(L)'
;MSESTELLRYRDVRDRLVLDRDTTETLGRLTRLGIDPQKHQIESLTCRSGWLGRRRQTFAWSQLAGMGEDGLQIDRSPDKAAERSPEQLYGLIGSELWTDAGDRIGWLTDYWFRPQTGAIARYLYAARSSRDHYLLDPVGVSSAGNQRVIVLTSAIERATPWQEEAPGGLARLSRFWQRARTRPQQETASEGNSPTPTSPADLS
;
A
#
# COMPACT_ATOMS: atom_id res chain seq x y z
N MET A 1 -20.05 -5.23 12.69
CA MET A 1 -18.95 -4.33 12.28
C MET A 1 -17.98 -5.17 11.46
N SER A 2 -17.99 -5.05 10.14
CA SER A 2 -17.12 -5.82 9.27
C SER A 2 -16.41 -4.84 8.36
N GLU A 3 -15.24 -4.37 8.80
CA GLU A 3 -14.28 -3.80 7.87
C GLU A 3 -13.84 -4.94 6.95
N SER A 4 -14.49 -5.06 5.79
CA SER A 4 -13.96 -5.87 4.70
C SER A 4 -12.69 -5.16 4.23
N THR A 5 -11.57 -5.38 4.91
CA THR A 5 -10.28 -4.84 4.51
C THR A 5 -9.85 -5.53 3.22
N GLU A 6 -10.23 -4.93 2.10
CA GLU A 6 -9.97 -5.47 0.78
C GLU A 6 -8.48 -5.29 0.45
N LEU A 7 -7.77 -6.41 0.42
CA LEU A 7 -6.36 -6.45 0.05
C LEU A 7 -6.22 -6.43 -1.46
N LEU A 8 -5.28 -5.60 -1.93
CA LEU A 8 -4.92 -5.53 -3.33
C LEU A 8 -3.57 -6.18 -3.58
N ARG A 9 -3.48 -6.90 -4.69
CA ARG A 9 -2.23 -7.50 -5.13
C ARG A 9 -1.47 -6.54 -6.02
N TYR A 10 -0.15 -6.41 -5.83
CA TYR A 10 0.66 -5.49 -6.62
C TYR A 10 0.57 -5.75 -8.12
N ARG A 11 0.53 -7.02 -8.55
CA ARG A 11 0.37 -7.33 -9.98
C ARG A 11 -0.93 -6.83 -10.62
N ASP A 12 -1.98 -6.59 -9.83
CA ASP A 12 -3.28 -6.14 -10.36
C ASP A 12 -3.32 -4.62 -10.58
N VAL A 13 -2.40 -3.91 -9.92
CA VAL A 13 -2.26 -2.45 -9.99
C VAL A 13 -1.04 -2.01 -10.80
N ARG A 14 -0.03 -2.87 -10.99
CA ARG A 14 1.14 -2.52 -11.81
C ARG A 14 0.72 -2.12 -13.23
N ASP A 15 1.45 -1.18 -13.81
CA ASP A 15 1.21 -0.63 -15.15
C ASP A 15 -0.16 0.06 -15.36
N ARG A 16 -0.95 0.29 -14.30
CA ARG A 16 -2.18 1.11 -14.36
C ARG A 16 -1.87 2.55 -14.74
N LEU A 17 -2.84 3.18 -15.40
CA LEU A 17 -2.80 4.60 -15.73
C LEU A 17 -2.71 5.43 -14.44
N VAL A 18 -1.87 6.46 -14.44
CA VAL A 18 -1.76 7.43 -13.35
C VAL A 18 -2.19 8.78 -13.90
N LEU A 19 -3.19 9.38 -13.27
CA LEU A 19 -3.83 10.63 -13.67
C LEU A 19 -3.63 11.68 -12.59
N ASP A 20 -3.53 12.93 -13.01
CA ASP A 20 -3.78 14.04 -12.12
C ASP A 20 -5.27 14.10 -11.78
N ARG A 21 -5.60 14.27 -10.50
CA ARG A 21 -6.99 14.30 -10.04
C ARG A 21 -7.78 15.51 -10.57
N ASP A 22 -7.15 16.67 -10.64
CA ASP A 22 -7.81 17.95 -10.88
C ASP A 22 -7.85 18.27 -12.38
N THR A 23 -6.75 18.00 -13.10
CA THR A 23 -6.62 18.28 -14.54
C THR A 23 -7.02 17.11 -15.41
N THR A 24 -7.14 15.90 -14.85
CA THR A 24 -7.38 14.63 -15.59
C THR A 24 -6.27 14.25 -16.57
N GLU A 25 -5.15 14.98 -16.56
CA GLU A 25 -4.02 14.70 -17.43
C GLU A 25 -3.35 13.37 -17.07
N THR A 26 -2.87 12.66 -18.09
CA THR A 26 -2.07 11.47 -17.88
C THR A 26 -0.67 11.82 -17.40
N LEU A 27 -0.35 11.38 -16.18
CA LEU A 27 0.99 11.48 -15.60
C LEU A 27 1.90 10.32 -16.04
N GLY A 28 1.31 9.16 -16.34
CA GLY A 28 2.03 8.01 -16.87
C GLY A 28 1.40 6.68 -16.49
N ARG A 29 2.23 5.65 -16.33
CA ARG A 29 1.82 4.32 -15.85
C ARG A 29 2.61 3.88 -14.63
N LEU A 30 1.95 3.23 -13.67
CA LEU A 30 2.58 2.73 -12.44
C LEU A 30 3.71 1.74 -12.77
N THR A 31 4.90 1.97 -12.23
CA THR A 31 6.05 1.08 -12.42
C THR A 31 6.59 0.48 -11.13
N ARG A 32 6.43 1.19 -10.02
CA ARG A 32 6.96 0.79 -8.72
C ARG A 32 6.13 1.41 -7.61
N LEU A 33 5.89 0.65 -6.56
CA LEU A 33 5.56 1.18 -5.24
C LEU A 33 6.80 1.06 -4.37
N GLY A 34 7.17 2.16 -3.72
CA GLY A 34 8.30 2.22 -2.80
C GLY A 34 7.85 1.83 -1.41
N ILE A 35 8.47 0.79 -0.86
CA ILE A 35 8.11 0.22 0.45
C ILE A 35 9.16 0.60 1.47
N ASP A 36 8.72 1.07 2.64
CA ASP A 36 9.51 1.08 3.87
C ASP A 36 9.47 -0.34 4.47
N PRO A 37 10.58 -1.09 4.41
CA PRO A 37 10.60 -2.48 4.87
C PRO A 37 10.59 -2.62 6.39
N GLN A 38 10.84 -1.56 7.16
CA GLN A 38 10.76 -1.57 8.62
C GLN A 38 9.32 -1.42 9.10
N LYS A 39 8.52 -0.62 8.38
CA LYS A 39 7.10 -0.42 8.66
C LYS A 39 6.18 -1.36 7.91
N HIS A 40 6.70 -2.08 6.92
CA HIS A 40 5.92 -2.82 5.93
C HIS A 40 4.82 -1.96 5.33
N GLN A 41 5.20 -0.77 4.86
CA GLN A 41 4.26 0.24 4.38
C GLN A 41 4.72 0.82 3.05
N ILE A 42 3.79 1.01 2.12
CA ILE A 42 4.02 1.76 0.91
C ILE A 42 4.04 3.24 1.26
N GLU A 43 5.14 3.90 0.89
CA GLU A 43 5.37 5.31 1.19
C GLU A 43 5.46 6.14 -0.11
N SER A 44 5.69 5.50 -1.26
CA SER A 44 5.72 6.19 -2.55
C SER A 44 5.20 5.37 -3.71
N LEU A 45 4.88 6.08 -4.78
CA LEU A 45 4.46 5.55 -6.06
C LEU A 45 5.29 6.19 -7.17
N THR A 46 5.90 5.38 -8.03
CA THR A 46 6.65 5.85 -9.21
C THR A 46 5.93 5.46 -10.49
N CYS A 47 5.67 6.44 -11.35
CA CYS A 47 5.15 6.23 -12.69
C CYS A 47 6.18 6.57 -13.76
N ARG A 48 6.03 5.98 -14.96
CA ARG A 48 6.82 6.31 -16.15
C ARG A 48 5.95 6.92 -17.24
N SER A 49 6.51 7.84 -17.99
CA SER A 49 5.89 8.45 -19.17
C SER A 49 6.91 8.79 -20.25
N GLY A 50 6.42 9.24 -21.41
CA GLY A 50 7.24 9.59 -22.57
C GLY A 50 7.78 8.38 -23.36
N TRP A 51 8.51 8.68 -24.44
CA TRP A 51 9.08 7.67 -25.33
C TRP A 51 10.06 6.76 -24.57
N LEU A 52 9.83 5.44 -24.67
CA LEU A 52 10.58 4.39 -23.96
C LEU A 52 10.60 4.53 -22.42
N GLY A 53 9.70 5.30 -21.81
CA GLY A 53 9.61 5.44 -20.35
C GLY A 53 10.77 6.21 -19.71
N ARG A 54 11.41 7.12 -20.45
CA ARG A 54 12.56 7.92 -19.99
C ARG A 54 12.19 8.94 -18.90
N ARG A 55 10.93 9.35 -18.80
CA ARG A 55 10.47 10.24 -17.74
C ARG A 55 9.91 9.40 -16.61
N ARG A 56 10.43 9.61 -15.40
CA ARG A 56 9.91 9.00 -14.17
C ARG A 56 9.50 10.09 -13.21
N GLN A 57 8.36 9.90 -12.57
CA GLN A 57 7.86 10.77 -11.52
C GLN A 57 7.53 9.91 -10.32
N THR A 58 7.88 10.39 -9.13
CA THR A 58 7.60 9.72 -7.86
C THR A 58 6.75 10.65 -7.01
N PHE A 59 5.70 10.09 -6.42
CA PHE A 59 4.75 10.77 -5.55
C PHE A 59 4.72 10.07 -4.19
N ALA A 60 4.45 10.80 -3.12
CA ALA A 60 4.17 10.16 -1.83
C ALA A 60 2.87 9.35 -1.90
N TRP A 61 2.79 8.28 -1.11
CA TRP A 61 1.56 7.50 -1.00
C TRP A 61 0.38 8.35 -0.50
N SER A 62 0.64 9.34 0.37
CA SER A 62 -0.35 10.31 0.86
C SER A 62 -0.97 11.20 -0.23
N GLN A 63 -0.34 11.28 -1.41
CA GLN A 63 -0.88 12.00 -2.58
C GLN A 63 -1.85 11.14 -3.40
N LEU A 64 -1.96 9.83 -3.12
CA LEU A 64 -2.92 8.97 -3.78
C LEU A 64 -4.34 9.34 -3.31
N ALA A 65 -5.11 9.99 -4.16
CA ALA A 65 -6.48 10.40 -3.87
C ALA A 65 -7.52 9.33 -4.22
N GLY A 66 -7.17 8.39 -5.09
CA GLY A 66 -8.07 7.31 -5.48
C GLY A 66 -7.40 6.25 -6.33
N MET A 67 -7.96 5.04 -6.29
CA MET A 67 -7.51 3.89 -7.08
C MET A 67 -8.73 3.18 -7.67
N GLY A 68 -9.12 3.57 -8.88
CA GLY A 68 -10.25 2.98 -9.59
C GLY A 68 -9.87 1.75 -10.41
N GLU A 69 -10.85 1.21 -11.14
CA GLU A 69 -10.64 0.12 -12.09
C GLU A 69 -9.70 0.54 -13.23
N ASP A 70 -9.84 1.78 -13.72
CA ASP A 70 -9.11 2.25 -14.90
C ASP A 70 -7.77 2.94 -14.57
N GLY A 71 -7.57 3.36 -13.32
CA GLY A 71 -6.35 4.11 -12.98
C GLY A 71 -6.27 4.64 -11.56
N LEU A 72 -5.13 5.25 -11.30
CA LEU A 72 -4.73 5.86 -10.03
C LEU A 72 -4.81 7.37 -10.17
N GLN A 73 -5.37 8.05 -9.18
CA GLN A 73 -5.52 9.50 -9.16
C GLN A 73 -4.58 10.10 -8.13
N ILE A 74 -3.75 11.05 -8.56
CA ILE A 74 -2.78 11.76 -7.72
C ILE A 74 -3.27 13.18 -7.48
N ASP A 75 -3.29 13.57 -6.21
CA ASP A 75 -3.48 14.94 -5.76
C ASP A 75 -2.12 15.63 -5.66
N ARG A 76 -1.86 16.56 -6.58
CA ARG A 76 -0.61 17.33 -6.64
C ARG A 76 -0.71 18.67 -5.91
N SER A 77 -1.73 18.87 -5.05
CA SER A 77 -1.83 20.06 -4.23
C SER A 77 -0.53 20.29 -3.43
N PRO A 78 -0.03 21.54 -3.36
CA PRO A 78 1.28 21.84 -2.80
C PRO A 78 1.44 21.39 -1.33
N ASP A 79 0.34 21.31 -0.58
CA ASP A 79 0.30 20.89 0.83
C ASP A 79 0.55 19.39 1.06
N LYS A 80 0.61 18.59 -0.02
CA LYS A 80 0.75 17.12 0.03
C LYS A 80 2.12 16.63 -0.46
N ALA A 81 3.08 17.52 -0.71
CA ALA A 81 4.40 17.15 -1.17
C ALA A 81 5.14 16.26 -0.13
N ALA A 82 5.88 15.26 -0.63
CA ALA A 82 6.56 14.28 0.20
C ALA A 82 7.70 14.89 1.04
N GLU A 83 7.69 14.68 2.36
CA GLU A 83 8.78 15.11 3.27
C GLU A 83 10.00 14.15 3.26
N ARG A 84 9.88 12.94 2.69
CA ARG A 84 10.90 11.89 2.81
C ARG A 84 11.67 11.64 1.53
N SER A 85 13.00 11.51 1.65
CA SER A 85 13.90 11.23 0.54
C SER A 85 13.66 9.82 -0.07
N PRO A 86 13.62 9.66 -1.40
CA PRO A 86 13.33 8.38 -2.10
C PRO A 86 14.32 7.22 -1.85
N GLU A 87 15.45 7.48 -1.20
CA GLU A 87 16.63 6.61 -1.13
C GLU A 87 16.44 5.39 -0.20
N GLN A 88 15.43 5.45 0.67
CA GLN A 88 15.06 4.38 1.60
C GLN A 88 13.87 3.53 1.13
N LEU A 89 13.31 3.83 -0.05
CA LEU A 89 12.11 3.17 -0.55
C LEU A 89 12.46 2.19 -1.66
N TYR A 90 12.33 0.90 -1.34
CA TYR A 90 12.78 -0.17 -2.22
C TYR A 90 11.61 -0.73 -3.03
N GLY A 91 11.87 -0.99 -4.31
CA GLY A 91 11.03 -1.90 -5.09
C GLY A 91 11.43 -3.32 -4.72
N LEU A 92 10.68 -3.96 -3.83
CA LEU A 92 11.04 -5.28 -3.28
C LEU A 92 10.80 -6.44 -4.28
N ILE A 93 10.03 -6.21 -5.35
CA ILE A 93 9.78 -7.24 -6.36
C ILE A 93 11.05 -7.51 -7.16
N GLY A 94 11.41 -8.79 -7.25
CA GLY A 94 12.64 -9.28 -7.88
C GLY A 94 13.83 -9.37 -6.94
N SER A 95 13.72 -8.87 -5.69
CA SER A 95 14.77 -9.02 -4.69
C SER A 95 14.97 -10.49 -4.32
N GLU A 96 16.23 -10.87 -4.14
CA GLU A 96 16.59 -12.20 -3.62
C GLU A 96 16.16 -12.31 -2.16
N LEU A 97 15.61 -13.47 -1.79
CA LEU A 97 15.21 -13.77 -0.43
C LEU A 97 16.25 -14.67 0.22
N TRP A 98 16.79 -14.22 1.35
CA TRP A 98 17.86 -14.86 2.11
C TRP A 98 17.42 -15.08 3.56
N THR A 99 17.76 -16.21 4.17
CA THR A 99 17.56 -16.41 5.61
C THR A 99 18.59 -15.63 6.42
N ASP A 100 18.29 -15.40 7.69
CA ASP A 100 19.22 -14.88 8.70
C ASP A 100 20.39 -15.85 9.00
N ALA A 101 20.30 -17.11 8.56
CA ALA A 101 21.40 -18.07 8.55
C ALA A 101 22.32 -17.96 7.31
N GLY A 102 21.94 -17.15 6.30
CA GLY A 102 22.74 -16.92 5.09
C GLY A 102 22.36 -17.80 3.90
N ASP A 103 21.23 -18.50 3.94
CA ASP A 103 20.77 -19.33 2.83
C ASP A 103 19.85 -18.57 1.89
N ARG A 104 20.15 -18.61 0.59
CA ARG A 104 19.24 -18.08 -0.43
C ARG A 104 18.13 -19.07 -0.74
N ILE A 105 16.90 -18.64 -0.49
CA ILE A 105 15.70 -19.49 -0.61
C ILE A 105 14.82 -19.17 -1.81
N GLY A 106 14.97 -17.99 -2.44
CA GLY A 106 14.08 -17.61 -3.53
C GLY A 106 14.14 -16.14 -3.94
N TRP A 107 13.01 -15.65 -4.45
CA TRP A 107 12.82 -14.24 -4.86
C TRP A 107 11.42 -13.76 -4.52
N LEU A 108 11.30 -12.50 -4.09
CA LEU A 108 10.00 -11.84 -3.95
C LEU A 108 9.37 -11.58 -5.33
N THR A 109 8.13 -12.03 -5.52
CA THR A 109 7.43 -11.96 -6.80
C THR A 109 6.16 -11.11 -6.74
N ASP A 110 5.56 -10.96 -5.56
CA ASP A 110 4.36 -10.14 -5.38
C ASP A 110 4.15 -9.75 -3.91
N TYR A 111 3.12 -8.96 -3.64
CA TYR A 111 2.62 -8.72 -2.29
C TYR A 111 1.16 -8.23 -2.32
N TRP A 112 0.51 -8.34 -1.17
CA TRP A 112 -0.81 -7.78 -0.90
C TRP A 112 -0.70 -6.61 0.06
N PHE A 113 -1.44 -5.55 -0.20
CA PHE A 113 -1.44 -4.35 0.61
C PHE A 113 -2.85 -3.79 0.80
N ARG A 114 -3.00 -2.98 1.84
CA ARG A 114 -4.21 -2.21 2.13
C ARG A 114 -4.13 -0.87 1.39
N PRO A 115 -5.03 -0.56 0.44
CA PRO A 115 -4.92 0.66 -0.34
C PRO A 115 -5.02 1.94 0.51
N GLN A 116 -5.73 1.90 1.65
CA GLN A 116 -6.00 3.07 2.48
C GLN A 116 -4.75 3.54 3.21
N THR A 117 -3.97 2.59 3.71
CA THR A 117 -2.82 2.86 4.57
C THR A 117 -1.50 2.60 3.87
N GLY A 118 -1.50 1.87 2.76
CA GLY A 118 -0.29 1.33 2.14
C GLY A 118 0.31 0.16 2.91
N ALA A 119 -0.31 -0.30 4.00
CA ALA A 119 0.24 -1.39 4.81
C ALA A 119 0.28 -2.70 4.03
N ILE A 120 1.45 -3.34 3.97
CA ILE A 120 1.64 -4.66 3.40
C ILE A 120 1.06 -5.69 4.36
N ALA A 121 0.21 -6.57 3.85
CA ALA A 121 -0.40 -7.65 4.60
C ALA A 121 0.37 -8.97 4.43
N ARG A 122 0.86 -9.25 3.22
CA ARG A 122 1.55 -10.49 2.86
C ARG A 122 2.54 -10.25 1.74
N TYR A 123 3.66 -10.94 1.77
CA TYR A 123 4.57 -11.08 0.63
C TYR A 123 4.39 -12.43 -0.05
N LEU A 124 4.68 -12.48 -1.35
CA LEU A 124 4.75 -13.72 -2.12
C LEU A 124 6.19 -13.91 -2.59
N TYR A 125 6.75 -15.11 -2.39
CA TYR A 125 8.03 -15.46 -2.98
C TYR A 125 7.95 -16.76 -3.78
N ALA A 126 8.73 -16.85 -4.84
CA ALA A 126 8.98 -18.09 -5.57
C ALA A 126 10.16 -18.81 -4.91
N ALA A 127 9.99 -20.10 -4.58
CA ALA A 127 11.08 -20.91 -4.05
C ALA A 127 12.16 -21.14 -5.11
N ARG A 128 13.42 -21.21 -4.69
CA ARG A 128 14.56 -21.48 -5.58
C ARG A 128 14.58 -22.90 -6.09
N SER A 129 14.16 -23.86 -5.27
CA SER A 129 14.25 -25.30 -5.52
C SER A 129 13.02 -25.88 -6.24
N SER A 130 11.95 -25.10 -6.41
CA SER A 130 10.71 -25.57 -7.04
C SER A 130 10.02 -24.46 -7.83
N ARG A 131 8.88 -24.78 -8.45
CA ARG A 131 8.02 -23.78 -9.11
C ARG A 131 6.97 -23.19 -8.18
N ASP A 132 6.98 -23.61 -6.92
CA ASP A 132 5.97 -23.24 -5.95
C ASP A 132 6.22 -21.84 -5.41
N HIS A 133 5.12 -21.22 -5.00
CA HIS A 133 5.14 -19.94 -4.35
C HIS A 133 4.64 -20.08 -2.93
N TYR A 134 5.11 -19.20 -2.07
CA TYR A 134 4.82 -19.25 -0.65
C TYR A 134 4.48 -17.86 -0.13
N LEU A 135 3.51 -17.81 0.77
CA LEU A 135 3.13 -16.61 1.51
C LEU A 135 4.08 -16.42 2.69
N LEU A 136 4.58 -15.20 2.81
CA LEU A 136 5.44 -14.76 3.89
C LEU A 136 4.75 -13.63 4.65
N ASP A 137 4.69 -13.76 5.97
CA ASP A 137 4.22 -12.71 6.86
C ASP A 137 5.26 -11.58 6.94
N PRO A 138 4.87 -10.30 6.82
CA PRO A 138 5.80 -9.18 6.95
C PRO A 138 6.67 -9.21 8.20
N VAL A 139 6.15 -9.68 9.35
CA VAL A 139 6.92 -9.80 10.61
C VAL A 139 8.11 -10.76 10.50
N GLY A 140 8.12 -11.62 9.48
CA GLY A 140 9.24 -12.50 9.18
C GLY A 140 10.41 -11.83 8.47
N VAL A 141 10.25 -10.59 7.98
CA VAL A 141 11.32 -9.83 7.33
C VAL A 141 12.15 -9.12 8.40
N SER A 142 13.44 -9.46 8.46
CA SER A 142 14.40 -8.87 9.40
C SER A 142 15.02 -7.58 8.85
N SER A 143 15.39 -7.58 7.57
CA SER A 143 15.91 -6.38 6.90
C SER A 143 15.73 -6.46 5.38
N ALA A 144 15.81 -5.32 4.71
CA ALA A 144 15.77 -5.25 3.26
C ALA A 144 16.67 -4.15 2.71
N GLY A 145 17.23 -4.40 1.52
CA GLY A 145 17.92 -3.41 0.70
C GLY A 145 17.48 -3.51 -0.76
N ASN A 146 18.21 -2.84 -1.64
CA ASN A 146 17.85 -2.72 -3.07
C ASN A 146 17.75 -4.05 -3.84
N GLN A 147 18.47 -5.09 -3.42
CA GLN A 147 18.58 -6.36 -4.16
C GLN A 147 18.23 -7.59 -3.31
N ARG A 148 18.25 -7.46 -1.99
CA ARG A 148 18.14 -8.59 -1.06
C ARG A 148 17.20 -8.23 0.07
N VAL A 149 16.44 -9.23 0.50
CA VAL A 149 15.61 -9.21 1.70
C VAL A 149 16.05 -10.36 2.59
N ILE A 150 16.37 -10.05 3.84
CA ILE A 150 16.73 -11.04 4.86
C ILE A 150 15.48 -11.34 5.68
N VAL A 151 15.18 -12.62 5.85
CA VAL A 151 14.04 -13.13 6.61
C VAL A 151 14.49 -14.08 7.70
N LEU A 152 13.70 -14.18 8.77
CA LEU A 152 13.94 -15.13 9.83
C LEU A 152 13.73 -16.56 9.32
N THR A 153 14.65 -17.47 9.64
CA THR A 153 14.51 -18.90 9.31
C THR A 153 13.18 -19.47 9.78
N SER A 154 12.74 -19.11 11.00
CA SER A 154 11.43 -19.52 11.56
C SER A 154 10.22 -19.00 10.78
N ALA A 155 10.35 -17.91 10.02
CA ALA A 155 9.27 -17.42 9.17
C ALA A 155 9.09 -18.28 7.92
N ILE A 156 10.17 -18.89 7.44
CA ILE A 156 10.18 -19.78 6.27
C ILE A 156 9.58 -21.14 6.61
N GLU A 157 9.89 -21.67 7.79
CA GLU A 157 9.28 -22.90 8.29
C GLU A 157 7.75 -22.78 8.43
N ARG A 158 7.25 -21.56 8.69
CA ARG A 158 5.81 -21.26 8.78
C ARG A 158 5.20 -20.74 7.48
N ALA A 159 5.99 -20.61 6.41
CA ALA A 159 5.51 -20.07 5.14
C ALA A 159 4.46 -21.01 4.55
N THR A 160 3.33 -20.44 4.13
CA THR A 160 2.20 -21.22 3.62
C THR A 160 2.32 -21.37 2.11
N PRO A 161 2.23 -22.58 1.54
CA PRO A 161 2.15 -22.76 0.09
C PRO A 161 1.00 -21.95 -0.49
N TRP A 162 1.25 -21.29 -1.61
CA TRP A 162 0.27 -20.49 -2.31
C TRP A 162 -0.15 -21.16 -3.62
N GLN A 163 -1.45 -21.17 -3.88
CA GLN A 163 -2.02 -21.55 -5.16
C GLN A 163 -2.76 -20.36 -5.76
N GLU A 164 -2.64 -20.19 -7.07
CA GLU A 164 -3.32 -19.12 -7.80
C GLU A 164 -4.83 -19.37 -7.73
N GLU A 165 -5.56 -18.48 -7.06
CA GLU A 165 -7.02 -18.44 -7.15
C GLU A 165 -7.43 -17.86 -8.51
N ALA A 166 -8.57 -18.30 -9.06
CA ALA A 166 -9.10 -17.78 -10.32
C ALA A 166 -9.16 -16.23 -10.34
N PRO A 167 -8.91 -15.57 -11.48
CA PRO A 167 -8.74 -14.11 -11.55
C PRO A 167 -10.00 -13.38 -11.06
N GLY A 168 -9.95 -12.87 -9.83
CA GLY A 168 -11.04 -12.13 -9.18
C GLY A 168 -10.65 -10.73 -8.66
N GLY A 169 -9.41 -10.29 -8.91
CA GLY A 169 -8.86 -9.02 -8.38
C GLY A 169 -9.53 -7.76 -8.93
N LEU A 170 -10.03 -7.80 -10.18
CA LEU A 170 -10.63 -6.64 -10.85
C LEU A 170 -12.02 -6.26 -10.28
N ALA A 171 -12.88 -7.25 -10.02
CA ALA A 171 -14.22 -7.05 -9.44
C ALA A 171 -14.19 -6.65 -7.94
N ARG A 172 -13.02 -6.71 -7.32
CA ARG A 172 -12.76 -6.34 -5.92
C ARG A 172 -12.46 -4.84 -5.79
N LEU A 173 -11.56 -4.34 -6.65
CA LEU A 173 -11.15 -2.93 -6.73
C LEU A 173 -12.31 -1.91 -6.87
N SER A 174 -13.28 -2.17 -7.77
CA SER A 174 -14.36 -1.22 -8.06
C SER A 174 -15.36 -1.07 -6.91
N ARG A 175 -15.61 -2.14 -6.14
CA ARG A 175 -16.54 -2.14 -5.00
C ARG A 175 -15.97 -1.46 -3.75
N PHE A 176 -14.65 -1.44 -3.62
CA PHE A 176 -13.97 -0.82 -2.48
C PHE A 176 -14.15 0.71 -2.47
N TRP A 177 -13.73 1.39 -3.55
CA TRP A 177 -13.66 2.85 -3.57
C TRP A 177 -15.01 3.53 -3.73
N GLN A 178 -16.03 2.82 -4.24
CA GLN A 178 -17.43 3.29 -4.20
C GLN A 178 -17.96 3.40 -2.75
N ARG A 179 -17.52 2.53 -1.83
CA ARG A 179 -17.95 2.54 -0.42
C ARG A 179 -17.18 3.52 0.46
N ALA A 180 -15.91 3.77 0.18
CA ALA A 180 -15.10 4.73 0.96
C ALA A 180 -15.60 6.19 0.86
N ARG A 181 -16.37 6.54 -0.19
CA ARG A 181 -16.91 7.91 -0.40
C ARG A 181 -18.29 8.17 0.20
N THR A 182 -18.98 7.15 0.73
CA THR A 182 -20.33 7.31 1.32
C THR A 182 -20.32 7.45 2.83
N ARG A 183 -19.15 7.55 3.47
CA ARG A 183 -19.07 7.92 4.89
C ARG A 183 -18.86 9.44 4.98
N PRO A 184 -19.88 10.24 5.36
CA PRO A 184 -19.63 11.61 5.76
C PRO A 184 -18.64 11.56 6.92
N GLN A 185 -17.64 12.44 6.92
CA GLN A 185 -16.98 12.81 8.17
C GLN A 185 -18.08 13.36 9.07
N GLN A 186 -18.60 12.55 9.99
CA GLN A 186 -19.36 13.09 11.11
C GLN A 186 -18.34 13.84 11.98
N GLU A 187 -18.30 15.14 11.72
CA GLU A 187 -18.11 16.23 12.65
C GLU A 187 -17.77 15.78 14.08
N THR A 188 -16.48 15.81 14.41
CA THR A 188 -16.06 16.09 15.78
C THR A 188 -16.19 17.59 16.00
N ALA A 189 -17.42 18.07 16.15
CA ALA A 189 -17.71 19.43 16.58
C ALA A 189 -18.92 19.40 17.50
N SER A 190 -18.66 19.38 18.81
CA SER A 190 -19.52 19.64 19.99
C SER A 190 -18.83 18.93 21.17
N GLU A 191 -18.46 19.52 22.31
CA GLU A 191 -19.00 20.65 23.04
C GLU A 191 -17.87 21.46 23.71
N GLY A 192 -17.73 22.71 23.25
CA GLY A 192 -17.15 23.78 24.05
C GLY A 192 -18.29 24.65 24.58
N ASN A 193 -18.52 24.55 25.89
CA ASN A 193 -18.96 25.60 26.80
C ASN A 193 -20.23 26.42 26.48
N SER A 194 -21.21 26.37 27.38
CA SER A 194 -21.92 27.58 27.83
C SER A 194 -22.59 27.40 29.19
N PRO A 195 -22.75 28.49 29.98
CA PRO A 195 -23.04 28.47 31.41
C PRO A 195 -24.55 28.44 31.69
N THR A 196 -24.94 27.89 32.84
CA THR A 196 -26.33 27.95 33.32
C THR A 196 -26.53 29.18 34.20
N PRO A 197 -27.56 30.02 33.94
CA PRO A 197 -27.93 31.11 34.83
C PRO A 197 -28.88 30.63 35.94
N THR A 198 -28.84 31.39 37.03
CA THR A 198 -29.60 31.35 38.29
C THR A 198 -31.11 31.08 38.14
N SER A 199 -31.70 30.38 39.12
CA SER A 199 -33.11 30.56 39.49
C SER A 199 -33.31 30.45 41.02
N PRO A 200 -34.27 31.19 41.61
CA PRO A 200 -34.34 31.52 43.03
C PRO A 200 -35.22 30.56 43.85
N ALA A 201 -35.14 30.70 45.18
CA ALA A 201 -36.14 30.40 46.24
C ALA A 201 -36.93 29.08 46.12
N ASP A 202 -37.05 28.24 47.14
CA ASP A 202 -37.53 28.56 48.48
C ASP A 202 -37.55 27.26 49.34
N LEU A 203 -37.77 27.43 50.66
CA LEU A 203 -38.18 26.43 51.66
C LEU A 203 -37.10 25.61 52.41
N SER A 204 -36.64 26.19 53.53
CA SER A 204 -36.91 25.76 54.94
C SER A 204 -35.71 25.94 55.85
#